data_AF-A0A968JK36-F1
#
_entry.id   AF-A0A968JK36-F1
#
_cell.length_a   1.000
_cell.length_b   1.000
_cell.length_c   1.000
_cell.angle_alpha   90.00
_cell.angle_beta   90.00
_cell.angle_gamma   90.00
#
_symmetry.space_group_name_H-M   'P 1'
#
loop_
_entity.id
_entity.type
_entity.pdbx_description
1 polymer ?
#
loop_
_entity_poly.entity_id
_entity_poly.type
_entity_poly.pdbx_seq_one_letter_code
_entity_poly.pdbx_strand_id
1 'polypeptide(L)'
;MKFLLLTLFITIVFTPLTHAQCISGDCQNGEGTYLLPSGAKYFGTFKNGEIHGFGTCKYPDGSKYEGEWENRLYEGYGTKMYADGTVRQGFWKKGLPMDETGKLAVEESLRETHKKRRHLTLKQAVYQGIAEMGMAYLLIQMEALTEAIFQWKSRRLGAI
;
A
#
# COMPACT_ATOMS: atom_id res chain seq x y z
N MET A 1 11.94 -56.28 -6.64
CA MET A 1 11.94 -55.02 -7.42
C MET A 1 10.57 -54.79 -8.09
N LYS A 2 9.52 -54.47 -7.30
CA LYS A 2 8.16 -54.21 -7.85
C LYS A 2 7.28 -53.29 -6.99
N PHE A 3 7.85 -52.62 -5.99
CA PHE A 3 7.10 -51.76 -5.06
C PHE A 3 7.46 -50.26 -5.15
N LEU A 4 8.39 -49.87 -6.03
CA LEU A 4 8.85 -48.48 -6.12
C LEU A 4 8.09 -47.63 -7.17
N LEU A 5 7.14 -48.21 -7.91
CA LEU A 5 6.42 -47.53 -9.01
C LEU A 5 4.98 -47.13 -8.67
N LEU A 6 4.44 -47.56 -7.52
CA LEU A 6 3.05 -47.28 -7.10
C LEU A 6 2.89 -46.00 -6.25
N THR A 7 3.98 -45.47 -5.70
CA THR A 7 3.95 -44.23 -4.91
C THR A 7 3.93 -42.97 -5.75
N LEU A 8 4.22 -43.06 -7.06
CA LEU A 8 4.28 -41.92 -7.98
C LEU A 8 2.91 -41.53 -8.56
N PHE A 9 1.85 -42.32 -8.31
CA PHE A 9 0.48 -42.01 -8.75
C PHE A 9 -0.39 -41.38 -7.64
N ILE A 10 0.04 -41.47 -6.37
CA ILE A 10 -0.76 -41.04 -5.21
C ILE A 10 -0.49 -39.56 -4.84
N THR A 11 0.56 -38.93 -5.36
CA THR A 11 0.85 -37.52 -5.07
C THR A 11 0.12 -36.53 -5.99
N ILE A 12 -0.67 -36.99 -6.97
CA ILE A 12 -1.27 -36.12 -8.00
C ILE A 12 -2.72 -35.68 -7.69
N VAL A 13 -3.44 -36.28 -6.71
CA VAL A 13 -4.91 -36.11 -6.64
C VAL A 13 -5.43 -35.39 -5.39
N PHE A 14 -4.59 -34.76 -4.58
CA PHE A 14 -5.09 -34.01 -3.42
C PHE A 14 -4.47 -32.61 -3.28
N THR A 15 -4.30 -31.92 -4.39
CA THR A 15 -4.42 -30.46 -4.33
C THR A 15 -5.91 -30.16 -4.26
N PRO A 16 -6.45 -29.61 -3.16
CA PRO A 16 -7.78 -29.03 -3.24
C PRO A 16 -7.65 -27.88 -4.23
N LEU A 17 -8.09 -28.10 -5.47
CA LEU A 17 -8.25 -26.97 -6.39
C LEU A 17 -9.25 -26.05 -5.70
N THR A 18 -8.78 -24.88 -5.31
CA THR A 18 -9.57 -23.76 -4.81
C THR A 18 -10.38 -23.20 -5.99
N HIS A 19 -11.26 -24.03 -6.54
CA HIS A 19 -12.22 -23.60 -7.54
C HIS A 19 -13.25 -22.73 -6.85
N ALA A 20 -13.59 -21.64 -7.52
CA ALA A 20 -14.69 -20.81 -7.08
C ALA A 20 -15.97 -21.64 -7.10
N GLN A 21 -16.66 -21.75 -5.96
CA GLN A 21 -17.80 -22.63 -5.82
C GLN A 21 -18.84 -22.04 -4.87
N CYS A 22 -20.11 -22.28 -5.20
CA CYS A 22 -21.22 -22.05 -4.29
C CYS A 22 -21.16 -23.11 -3.18
N ILE A 23 -21.00 -22.69 -1.93
CA ILE A 23 -20.94 -23.58 -0.76
C ILE A 23 -22.36 -23.93 -0.30
N SER A 24 -23.28 -22.96 -0.30
CA SER A 24 -24.66 -23.14 0.13
C SER A 24 -25.56 -22.01 -0.39
N GLY A 25 -26.88 -22.25 -0.42
CA GLY A 25 -27.88 -21.28 -0.85
C GLY A 25 -28.01 -21.13 -2.37
N ASP A 26 -28.61 -20.02 -2.81
CA ASP A 26 -28.83 -19.69 -4.21
C ASP A 26 -27.81 -18.63 -4.67
N CYS A 27 -26.66 -19.10 -5.15
CA CYS A 27 -25.64 -18.23 -5.73
C CYS A 27 -25.96 -17.75 -7.17
N GLN A 28 -27.18 -17.97 -7.68
CA GLN A 28 -27.62 -17.47 -8.98
C GLN A 28 -28.50 -16.22 -8.82
N ASN A 29 -29.59 -16.29 -8.06
CA ASN A 29 -30.57 -15.20 -7.97
C ASN A 29 -31.15 -14.99 -6.56
N GLY A 30 -30.47 -15.49 -5.53
CA GLY A 30 -30.95 -15.40 -4.15
C GLY A 30 -29.80 -15.13 -3.19
N GLU A 31 -29.93 -15.63 -1.96
CA GLU A 31 -28.88 -15.53 -0.96
C GLU A 31 -28.05 -16.80 -0.92
N GLY A 32 -26.73 -16.65 -0.88
CA GLY A 32 -25.81 -17.77 -0.88
C GLY A 32 -24.49 -17.50 -0.18
N THR A 33 -23.75 -18.57 0.04
CA THR A 33 -22.35 -18.52 0.47
C THR A 33 -21.48 -18.98 -0.68
N TYR A 34 -20.53 -18.15 -1.11
CA TYR A 34 -19.66 -18.42 -2.24
C TYR A 34 -18.19 -18.30 -1.85
N LEU A 35 -17.39 -19.31 -2.24
CA LEU A 35 -15.95 -19.27 -2.14
C LEU A 35 -15.38 -18.67 -3.42
N LEU A 36 -14.70 -17.54 -3.32
CA LEU A 36 -14.04 -16.89 -4.44
C LEU A 36 -12.71 -17.60 -4.78
N PRO A 37 -12.20 -17.48 -6.02
CA PRO A 37 -10.90 -18.03 -6.40
C PRO A 37 -9.74 -17.51 -5.53
N SER A 38 -9.89 -16.30 -4.97
CA SER A 38 -8.91 -15.70 -4.05
C SER A 38 -8.87 -16.36 -2.67
N GLY A 39 -9.77 -17.31 -2.39
CA GLY A 39 -9.97 -17.90 -1.06
C GLY A 39 -10.89 -17.08 -0.15
N ALA A 40 -11.36 -15.91 -0.60
CA ALA A 40 -12.34 -15.12 0.13
C ALA A 40 -13.70 -15.83 0.17
N LYS A 41 -14.45 -15.65 1.27
CA LYS A 41 -15.80 -16.19 1.42
C LYS A 41 -16.80 -15.04 1.46
N TYR A 42 -17.71 -15.03 0.49
CA TYR A 42 -18.83 -14.10 0.46
C TYR A 42 -20.11 -14.76 0.95
N PHE A 43 -20.89 -14.03 1.72
CA PHE A 43 -22.24 -14.37 2.16
C PHE A 43 -23.15 -13.18 1.86
N GLY A 44 -24.20 -13.38 1.08
CA GLY A 44 -25.15 -12.32 0.75
C GLY A 44 -25.93 -12.61 -0.50
N THR A 45 -26.49 -11.55 -1.09
CA THR A 45 -27.34 -11.67 -2.27
C THR A 45 -26.54 -11.85 -3.57
N PHE A 46 -27.18 -12.53 -4.53
CA PHE A 46 -26.70 -12.80 -5.88
C PHE A 46 -27.77 -12.41 -6.90
N LYS A 47 -27.32 -12.02 -8.09
CA LYS A 47 -28.19 -11.74 -9.24
C LYS A 47 -27.47 -12.19 -10.51
N ASN A 48 -28.09 -13.07 -11.29
CA ASN A 48 -27.50 -13.67 -12.50
C ASN A 48 -26.10 -14.28 -12.27
N GLY A 49 -25.87 -14.92 -11.12
CA GLY A 49 -24.58 -15.52 -10.76
C GLY A 49 -23.52 -14.54 -10.27
N GLU A 50 -23.87 -13.26 -10.16
CA GLU A 50 -22.98 -12.18 -9.73
C GLU A 50 -23.29 -11.74 -8.30
N ILE A 51 -22.25 -11.40 -7.54
CA ILE A 51 -22.38 -10.79 -6.20
C ILE A 51 -23.06 -9.43 -6.36
N HIS A 52 -24.18 -9.24 -5.67
CA HIS A 52 -25.04 -8.07 -5.81
C HIS A 52 -25.82 -7.80 -4.51
N GLY A 53 -26.34 -6.59 -4.30
CA GLY A 53 -27.17 -6.24 -3.14
C GLY A 53 -26.35 -6.20 -1.83
N PHE A 54 -26.91 -6.64 -0.71
CA PHE A 54 -26.20 -6.57 0.57
C PHE A 54 -25.46 -7.88 0.88
N GLY A 55 -24.25 -7.77 1.43
CA GLY A 55 -23.48 -8.95 1.80
C GLY A 55 -22.21 -8.67 2.56
N THR A 56 -21.66 -9.75 3.10
CA THR A 56 -20.41 -9.80 3.85
C THR A 56 -19.37 -10.63 3.10
N CYS A 57 -18.19 -10.07 2.86
CA CYS A 57 -17.04 -10.81 2.36
C CYS A 57 -15.94 -10.88 3.42
N LYS A 58 -15.44 -12.09 3.70
CA LYS A 58 -14.30 -12.37 4.57
C LYS A 58 -13.11 -12.79 3.72
N TYR A 59 -12.00 -12.09 3.86
CA TYR A 59 -10.80 -12.34 3.09
C TYR A 59 -9.79 -13.20 3.87
N PRO A 60 -8.88 -13.93 3.18
CA PRO A 60 -7.88 -14.76 3.84
C PRO A 60 -6.89 -14.00 4.72
N ASP A 61 -6.67 -12.71 4.44
CA ASP A 61 -5.82 -11.82 5.24
C ASP A 61 -6.47 -11.39 6.57
N GLY A 62 -7.71 -11.83 6.83
CA GLY A 62 -8.48 -11.45 8.02
C GLY A 62 -9.32 -10.18 7.84
N SER A 63 -9.17 -9.48 6.71
CA SER A 63 -10.03 -8.33 6.40
C SER A 63 -11.47 -8.77 6.13
N LYS A 64 -12.41 -7.88 6.37
CA LYS A 64 -13.86 -8.09 6.18
C LYS A 64 -14.46 -6.86 5.53
N TYR A 65 -15.36 -7.07 4.58
CA TYR A 65 -16.27 -6.04 4.11
C TYR A 65 -17.71 -6.45 4.38
N GLU A 66 -18.53 -5.52 4.83
CA GLU A 66 -19.97 -5.68 5.03
C GLU A 66 -20.68 -4.44 4.52
N GLY A 67 -21.56 -4.59 3.53
CA GLY A 67 -22.18 -3.46 2.87
C GLY A 67 -22.88 -3.86 1.58
N GLU A 68 -23.17 -2.85 0.77
CA GLU A 68 -23.78 -3.03 -0.55
C GLU A 68 -22.73 -3.41 -1.62
N TRP A 69 -23.19 -4.14 -2.63
CA TRP A 69 -22.40 -4.71 -3.69
C TRP A 69 -23.11 -4.53 -5.03
N GLU A 70 -22.33 -4.19 -6.04
CA GLU A 70 -22.78 -4.16 -7.43
C GLU A 70 -21.69 -4.71 -8.34
N ASN A 71 -22.01 -5.72 -9.14
CA ASN A 71 -21.07 -6.35 -10.09
C ASN A 71 -19.74 -6.77 -9.43
N ARG A 72 -19.81 -7.43 -8.26
CA ARG A 72 -18.66 -7.85 -7.43
C ARG A 72 -17.80 -6.72 -6.83
N LEU A 73 -18.21 -5.47 -6.97
CA LEU A 73 -17.53 -4.33 -6.36
C LEU A 73 -18.34 -3.82 -5.17
N TYR A 74 -17.64 -3.24 -4.20
CA TYR A 74 -18.30 -2.47 -3.14
C TYR A 74 -19.00 -1.27 -3.77
N GLU A 75 -20.27 -1.10 -3.45
CA GLU A 75 -21.11 0.03 -3.88
C GLU A 75 -21.91 0.49 -2.66
N GLY A 76 -22.50 1.69 -2.69
CA GLY A 76 -23.38 2.15 -1.61
C GLY A 76 -22.71 2.27 -0.24
N TYR A 77 -23.49 2.09 0.83
CA TYR A 77 -22.96 2.17 2.19
C TYR A 77 -22.35 0.84 2.65
N GLY A 78 -21.18 0.93 3.28
CA GLY A 78 -20.52 -0.25 3.81
C GLY A 78 -19.38 0.04 4.78
N THR A 79 -18.97 -1.02 5.47
CA THR A 79 -17.89 -1.02 6.45
C THR A 79 -16.83 -2.04 6.04
N LYS A 80 -15.61 -1.55 5.84
CA LYS A 80 -14.42 -2.38 5.64
C LYS A 80 -13.57 -2.40 6.90
N MET A 81 -13.34 -3.58 7.45
CA MET A 81 -12.32 -3.84 8.46
C MET A 81 -11.09 -4.42 7.77
N TYR A 82 -9.94 -3.79 7.94
CA TYR A 82 -8.67 -4.23 7.36
C TYR A 82 -7.98 -5.24 8.29
N ALA A 83 -6.97 -5.93 7.78
CA ALA A 83 -6.21 -6.94 8.53
C ALA A 83 -5.46 -6.35 9.75
N ASP A 84 -5.11 -5.07 9.71
CA ASP A 84 -4.49 -4.33 10.82
C ASP A 84 -5.51 -3.89 11.90
N GLY A 85 -6.79 -4.24 11.74
CA GLY A 85 -7.88 -3.86 12.63
C GLY A 85 -8.42 -2.45 12.38
N THR A 86 -7.88 -1.68 11.43
CA THR A 86 -8.45 -0.40 11.05
C THR A 86 -9.84 -0.61 10.44
N VAL A 87 -10.78 0.27 10.78
CA VAL A 87 -12.16 0.20 10.30
C VAL A 87 -12.45 1.44 9.49
N ARG A 88 -13.03 1.24 8.31
CA ARG A 88 -13.48 2.30 7.42
C ARG A 88 -14.94 2.10 7.07
N GLN A 89 -15.77 2.99 7.58
CA GLN A 89 -17.18 3.08 7.26
C GLN A 89 -17.42 4.26 6.33
N GLY A 90 -18.38 4.12 5.42
CA GLY A 90 -18.79 5.23 4.56
C GLY A 90 -19.44 4.76 3.27
N PHE A 91 -19.53 5.68 2.33
CA PHE A 91 -20.02 5.40 0.99
C PHE A 91 -18.89 4.86 0.10
N TRP A 92 -19.21 3.88 -0.73
CA TRP A 92 -18.31 3.20 -1.65
C TRP A 92 -18.86 3.33 -3.07
N LYS A 93 -17.96 3.52 -4.03
CA LYS A 93 -18.32 3.59 -5.44
C LYS A 93 -17.28 2.86 -6.26
N LYS A 94 -17.68 1.85 -7.02
CA LYS A 94 -16.78 1.01 -7.83
C LYS A 94 -15.60 0.46 -7.03
N GLY A 95 -15.84 0.04 -5.80
CA GLY A 95 -14.82 -0.51 -4.90
C GLY A 95 -13.94 0.50 -4.17
N LEU A 96 -14.12 1.80 -4.41
CA LEU A 96 -13.32 2.86 -3.78
C LEU A 96 -14.13 3.61 -2.71
N PRO A 97 -13.51 3.96 -1.58
CA PRO A 97 -14.18 4.74 -0.55
C PRO A 97 -14.28 6.22 -0.95
N MET A 98 -15.44 6.80 -0.67
CA MET A 98 -15.74 8.21 -0.93
C MET A 98 -15.57 9.04 0.35
N ASP A 99 -15.29 10.33 0.19
CA ASP A 99 -15.35 11.32 1.27
C ASP A 99 -16.77 11.88 1.44
N GLU A 100 -16.96 12.71 2.47
CA GLU A 100 -18.25 13.36 2.77
C GLU A 100 -18.75 14.29 1.65
N THR A 101 -17.87 14.73 0.75
CA THR A 101 -18.20 15.59 -0.40
C THR A 101 -18.51 14.80 -1.67
N GLY A 102 -18.44 13.46 -1.61
CA GLY A 102 -18.65 12.59 -2.76
C GLY A 102 -17.45 12.52 -3.72
N LYS A 103 -16.25 12.86 -3.28
CA LYS A 103 -14.99 12.64 -4.03
C LYS A 103 -14.28 11.39 -3.55
N LEU A 104 -13.32 10.90 -4.34
CA LEU A 104 -12.50 9.76 -3.99
C LEU A 104 -11.59 10.13 -2.81
N ALA A 105 -11.74 9.45 -1.68
CA ALA A 105 -10.94 9.74 -0.49
C ALA A 105 -9.43 9.40 -0.65
N VAL A 106 -9.08 8.67 -1.72
CA VAL A 106 -7.69 8.43 -2.11
C VAL A 106 -7.02 9.72 -2.60
N GLU A 107 -7.76 10.63 -3.25
CA GLU A 107 -7.22 11.90 -3.75
C GLU A 107 -6.74 12.81 -2.61
N GLU A 108 -7.49 12.83 -1.50
CA GLU A 108 -7.09 13.56 -0.29
C GLU A 108 -5.79 12.98 0.29
N SER A 109 -5.70 11.66 0.41
CA SER A 109 -4.51 10.97 0.93
C SER A 109 -3.27 11.22 0.05
N LEU A 110 -3.44 11.25 -1.27
CA LEU A 110 -2.38 11.59 -2.23
C LEU A 110 -1.95 13.06 -2.09
N ARG A 111 -2.90 13.98 -1.92
CA ARG A 111 -2.63 15.41 -1.73
C ARG A 111 -1.79 15.66 -0.49
N GLU A 112 -2.14 15.03 0.63
CA GLU A 112 -1.39 15.17 1.88
C GLU A 112 0.01 14.54 1.79
N THR A 113 0.12 13.39 1.11
CA THR A 113 1.43 12.77 0.82
C THR A 113 2.31 13.70 -0.02
N HIS A 114 1.76 14.32 -1.07
CA HIS A 114 2.46 15.29 -1.90
C HIS A 114 2.89 16.52 -1.11
N LYS A 115 2.03 17.05 -0.24
CA LYS A 115 2.34 18.19 0.63
C LYS A 115 3.47 17.85 1.60
N LYS A 116 3.43 16.69 2.25
CA LYS A 116 4.48 16.21 3.16
C LYS A 116 5.81 15.99 2.43
N ARG A 117 5.79 15.40 1.22
CA ARG A 117 6.98 15.23 0.38
C ARG A 117 7.59 16.57 -0.01
N ARG A 118 6.79 17.54 -0.44
CA ARG A 118 7.28 18.91 -0.75
C ARG A 118 7.94 19.57 0.46
N HIS A 119 7.34 19.42 1.64
CA HIS A 119 7.95 19.96 2.86
C HIS A 119 9.27 19.25 3.21
N LEU A 120 9.36 17.94 3.01
CA LEU A 120 10.59 17.19 3.24
C LEU A 120 11.69 17.59 2.25
N THR A 121 11.36 17.75 0.96
CA THR A 121 12.32 18.22 -0.05
C THR A 121 12.82 19.63 0.24
N LEU A 122 11.94 20.53 0.69
CA LEU A 122 12.34 21.89 1.10
C LEU A 122 13.29 21.86 2.30
N LYS A 123 12.98 21.07 3.34
CA LYS A 123 13.88 20.90 4.50
C LYS A 123 15.24 20.40 4.06
N GLN A 124 15.29 19.38 3.22
CA GLN A 124 16.54 18.79 2.76
C GLN A 124 17.36 19.77 1.91
N ALA A 125 16.71 20.56 1.03
CA ALA A 125 17.38 21.61 0.28
C ALA A 125 17.99 22.69 1.19
N VAL A 126 17.29 23.08 2.26
CA VAL A 126 17.81 24.03 3.25
C VAL A 126 19.03 23.45 3.99
N TYR A 127 18.96 22.19 4.43
CA TYR A 127 20.10 21.53 5.09
C TYR A 127 21.30 21.42 4.17
N GLN A 128 21.09 21.06 2.90
CA GLN A 128 22.14 20.99 1.89
C GLN A 128 22.81 22.36 1.70
N GLY A 129 22.01 23.43 1.55
CA GLY A 129 22.54 24.79 1.41
C GLY A 129 23.31 25.27 2.63
N ILE A 130 22.82 24.99 3.85
CA ILE A 130 23.55 25.33 5.08
C ILE A 130 24.88 24.56 5.16
N ALA A 131 24.89 23.28 4.79
CA ALA A 131 26.12 22.48 4.77
C ALA A 131 27.13 23.01 3.74
N GLU A 132 26.67 23.37 2.53
CA GLU A 132 27.50 23.98 1.48
C GLU A 132 28.08 25.33 1.93
N MET A 133 27.27 26.17 2.58
CA MET A 133 27.74 27.44 3.14
C MET A 133 28.78 27.24 4.26
N GLY A 134 28.56 26.26 5.15
CA GLY A 134 29.51 25.91 6.20
C GLY A 134 30.83 25.38 5.65
N MET A 135 30.78 24.53 4.62
CA MET A 135 31.97 24.02 3.93
C MET A 135 32.74 25.13 3.21
N ALA A 136 32.05 26.06 2.54
CA ALA A 136 32.68 27.21 1.91
C ALA A 136 33.39 28.11 2.94
N TYR A 137 32.78 28.33 4.11
CA TYR A 137 33.38 29.13 5.18
C TYR A 137 34.69 28.49 5.71
N LEU A 138 34.70 27.17 5.94
CA LEU A 138 35.89 26.45 6.36
C LEU A 138 37.00 26.48 5.31
N LEU A 139 36.66 26.37 4.02
CA LEU A 139 37.62 26.48 2.93
C LEU A 139 38.28 27.86 2.89
N ILE A 140 37.49 28.94 3.01
CA ILE A 140 38.01 30.31 3.05
C ILE A 140 38.95 30.50 4.26
N GLN A 141 38.61 29.95 5.42
CA GLN A 141 39.49 30.01 6.60
C GLN A 141 40.81 29.25 6.36
N MET A 142 40.76 28.09 5.74
CA MET A 142 41.97 27.32 5.41
C MET A 142 42.86 28.03 4.38
N GLU A 143 42.29 28.63 3.34
CA GLU A 143 43.01 29.42 2.34
C GLU A 143 43.72 30.62 2.99
N ALA A 144 43.01 31.37 3.83
CA ALA A 144 43.59 32.50 4.56
C ALA A 144 44.75 32.07 5.47
N LEU A 145 44.64 30.91 6.13
CA LEU A 145 45.72 30.34 6.94
C LEU A 145 46.93 29.94 6.09
N THR A 146 46.71 29.33 4.92
CA THR A 146 47.81 28.96 4.02
C THR A 146 48.56 30.17 3.48
N GLU A 147 47.84 31.25 3.12
CA GLU A 147 48.43 32.50 2.66
C GLU A 147 49.24 33.17 3.79
N ALA A 148 48.71 33.19 5.01
CA ALA A 148 49.41 33.73 6.18
C ALA A 148 50.71 32.96 6.49
N ILE A 149 50.68 31.62 6.40
CA ILE A 149 51.87 30.76 6.57
C ILE A 149 52.89 31.03 5.46
N PHE A 150 52.45 31.19 4.22
CA PHE A 150 53.31 31.49 3.08
C PHE A 150 54.00 32.85 3.24
N GLN A 151 53.26 33.90 3.60
CA GLN A 151 53.78 35.24 3.87
C GLN A 151 54.79 35.24 5.03
N TRP A 152 54.50 34.51 6.11
CA TRP A 152 55.43 34.35 7.23
C TRP A 152 56.74 33.66 6.81
N LYS A 153 56.66 32.60 6.00
CA LYS A 153 57.85 31.91 5.47
C LYS A 153 58.67 32.82 4.55
N SER A 154 58.00 33.55 3.65
CA SER A 154 58.65 34.48 2.72
C SER A 154 59.43 35.60 3.43
N ARG A 155 58.82 36.24 4.44
CA ARG A 155 59.49 37.29 5.25
C ARG A 155 60.70 36.78 6.01
N ARG A 156 60.65 35.53 6.49
CA ARG A 156 61.76 34.93 7.25
C ARG A 156 62.94 34.51 6.37
N LEU A 157 62.69 34.20 5.11
CA LEU A 157 63.72 33.76 4.15
C LEU A 157 64.31 34.90 3.32
N GLY A 158 63.61 36.03 3.17
CA GLY A 158 64.09 37.22 2.44
C GLY A 158 64.82 38.27 3.28
N ALA A 159 65.10 38.00 4.56
CA ALA A 159 65.75 38.93 5.50
C ALA A 159 67.25 38.62 5.75
N ILE A 160 67.96 38.14 4.72
CA ILE A 160 69.43 37.94 4.73
C ILE A 160 70.07 38.95 3.79
#